data_AF-A0A6G1FVX9-F1
#
_entry.id   AF-A0A6G1FVX9-F1
#
_cell.length_a   1.000
_cell.length_b   1.000
_cell.length_c   1.000
_cell.angle_alpha   90.00
_cell.angle_beta   90.00
_cell.angle_gamma   90.00
#
_symmetry.space_group_name_H-M   'P 1'
#
loop_
_entity.id
_entity.type
_entity.pdbx_description
1 polymer ?
#
loop_
_entity_poly.entity_id
_entity_poly.type
_entity_poly.pdbx_seq_one_letter_code
_entity_poly.pdbx_strand_id
1 'polypeptide(L)'
;MALSRPLFRLGTTHRVSPPQLIFTHPSPRLQNDARQFIRSPGSRHIASNPTVEKVVDVFTEWFHLFHDAHLSWAFAIPVAAVTLRCLTFAALNIPARRHALRFSLMRPMLHSNFAITERIVSQRRDLTARAKTNLVRSTNANNRKRLSKTFRWKPWTAVLPFVQFPIFLAVAESLRRMAGRGSFLFDSVPSQSSGTIADTTIQATSTAGINSVTQWLEPSFHTEGILWFTDLCVPDPLLVLPATITIVNLLEVFLRSKQPTEAPVLGQEPTLRQRLLSRKVIRRMLIIFSFAYFPVSSLFPAAVQLYWISSTLTTATSYRLLEKYMPETKVVPRPKWPYHEDRTPPKGRKILS
;
A
#
# COMPACT_ATOMS: atom_id res chain seq x y z
N MET A 1 75.18 53.06 -38.72
CA MET A 1 74.05 53.31 -39.62
C MET A 1 73.01 54.11 -38.83
N ALA A 2 72.93 55.40 -39.15
CA ALA A 2 72.00 56.45 -38.72
C ALA A 2 70.50 56.04 -38.87
N LEU A 3 69.45 56.64 -38.28
CA LEU A 3 69.20 57.89 -37.54
C LEU A 3 67.74 57.83 -36.98
N SER A 4 67.55 58.46 -35.81
CA SER A 4 66.46 59.34 -35.35
C SER A 4 64.94 59.09 -35.55
N ARG A 5 64.21 59.41 -34.45
CA ARG A 5 62.79 59.78 -34.21
C ARG A 5 62.15 60.77 -35.23
N PRO A 6 60.94 61.37 -35.00
CA PRO A 6 59.58 60.92 -34.61
C PRO A 6 58.49 61.50 -35.59
N LEU A 7 57.19 61.26 -35.34
CA LEU A 7 56.08 62.26 -35.29
C LEU A 7 54.69 61.73 -35.66
N PHE A 8 53.73 62.25 -34.89
CA PHE A 8 52.27 62.19 -35.01
C PHE A 8 51.69 62.39 -36.42
N ARG A 9 50.59 61.69 -36.73
CA ARG A 9 49.42 62.32 -37.37
C ARG A 9 48.11 61.57 -37.09
N LEU A 10 47.17 62.29 -36.49
CA LEU A 10 45.75 61.94 -36.38
C LEU A 10 45.13 61.75 -37.77
N GLY A 11 44.19 60.80 -37.88
CA GLY A 11 43.40 60.60 -39.10
C GLY A 11 42.15 59.75 -38.88
N THR A 12 41.07 60.43 -38.52
CA THR A 12 39.67 60.13 -38.86
C THR A 12 39.02 58.82 -38.38
N THR A 13 38.15 59.02 -37.40
CA THR A 13 37.02 58.18 -37.01
C THR A 13 36.13 57.79 -38.19
N HIS A 14 35.94 56.49 -38.40
CA HIS A 14 34.68 55.96 -38.93
C HIS A 14 34.23 54.82 -38.02
N ARG A 15 33.26 55.17 -37.16
CA ARG A 15 32.61 54.28 -36.21
C ARG A 15 31.64 53.39 -36.98
N VAL A 16 32.06 52.17 -37.32
CA VAL A 16 31.13 51.12 -37.77
C VAL A 16 30.68 50.39 -36.51
N SER A 17 29.49 50.77 -36.02
CA SER A 17 28.80 50.05 -34.94
C SER A 17 28.48 48.62 -35.41
N PRO A 18 28.79 47.58 -34.63
CA PRO A 18 28.22 46.26 -34.89
C PRO A 18 26.69 46.32 -34.68
N PRO A 19 25.90 45.53 -35.42
CA PRO A 19 24.45 45.53 -35.29
C PRO A 19 24.09 45.15 -33.86
N GLN A 20 23.50 46.11 -33.15
CA GLN A 20 22.82 45.87 -31.89
C GLN A 20 21.72 44.85 -32.16
N LEU A 21 21.86 43.64 -31.62
CA LEU A 21 20.75 42.72 -31.48
C LEU A 21 19.69 43.46 -30.66
N ILE A 22 18.66 43.93 -31.34
CA ILE A 22 17.46 44.49 -30.71
C ILE A 22 16.85 43.35 -29.90
N PHE A 23 17.15 43.34 -28.60
CA PHE A 23 16.40 42.57 -27.64
C PHE A 23 15.04 43.25 -27.52
N THR A 24 14.11 42.83 -28.39
CA THR A 24 12.72 43.25 -28.28
C THR A 24 12.22 42.75 -26.93
N HIS A 25 11.93 43.69 -26.04
CA HIS A 25 11.19 43.42 -24.83
C HIS A 25 9.92 42.64 -25.20
N PRO A 26 9.65 41.46 -24.63
CA PRO A 26 8.36 40.83 -24.81
C PRO A 26 7.31 41.77 -24.20
N SER A 27 6.29 42.05 -24.99
CA SER A 27 5.13 42.87 -24.62
C SER A 27 4.49 42.35 -23.33
N PRO A 28 3.94 43.24 -22.46
CA PRO A 28 3.48 42.90 -21.11
C PRO A 28 2.18 42.06 -21.09
N ARG A 29 1.76 41.50 -22.23
CA ARG A 29 0.54 40.70 -22.36
C ARG A 29 0.77 39.19 -22.24
N LEU A 30 2.02 38.70 -22.28
CA LEU A 30 2.31 37.26 -22.13
C LEU A 30 2.98 36.89 -20.79
N GLN A 31 3.34 37.88 -19.96
CA GLN A 31 3.89 37.62 -18.61
C GLN A 31 2.81 37.13 -17.62
N ASN A 32 1.54 37.40 -17.91
CA ASN A 32 0.41 36.99 -17.08
C ASN A 32 0.01 35.51 -17.25
N ASP A 33 0.44 34.85 -18.33
CA ASP A 33 0.11 33.44 -18.57
C ASP A 33 1.17 32.49 -17.97
N ALA A 34 2.44 32.90 -17.91
CA ALA A 34 3.50 32.09 -17.28
C ALA A 34 3.43 32.09 -15.74
N ARG A 35 2.73 33.05 -15.13
CA ARG A 35 2.46 33.07 -13.67
C ARG A 35 1.21 32.31 -13.26
N GLN A 36 0.43 31.77 -14.21
CA GLN A 36 -0.78 31.00 -13.92
C GLN A 36 -0.51 29.50 -13.69
N PHE A 37 0.70 29.01 -13.99
CA PHE A 37 1.06 27.59 -13.79
C PHE A 37 1.61 27.24 -12.40
N ILE A 38 1.78 28.22 -11.51
CA ILE A 38 2.03 27.99 -10.09
C ILE A 38 0.91 28.67 -9.29
N ARG A 39 -0.33 28.27 -9.55
CA ARG A 39 -1.37 28.37 -8.53
C ARG A 39 -1.28 27.09 -7.70
N SER A 40 -0.79 27.23 -6.47
CA SER A 40 -1.18 26.32 -5.39
C SER A 40 -2.69 26.08 -5.50
N PRO A 41 -3.21 24.84 -5.34
CA PRO A 41 -4.64 24.61 -5.40
C PRO A 41 -5.30 25.58 -4.42
N GLY A 42 -6.13 26.48 -4.94
CA GLY A 42 -6.90 27.38 -4.09
C GLY A 42 -7.63 26.52 -3.08
N SER A 43 -7.44 26.82 -1.80
CA SER A 43 -8.11 26.16 -0.70
C SER A 43 -9.61 26.37 -0.89
N ARG A 44 -10.25 25.40 -1.55
CA ARG A 44 -11.69 25.33 -1.64
C ARG A 44 -12.15 24.86 -0.28
N HIS A 45 -12.94 25.68 0.40
CA HIS A 45 -13.70 25.26 1.56
C HIS A 45 -14.61 24.10 1.15
N ILE A 46 -14.18 22.88 1.47
CA ILE A 46 -14.96 21.67 1.28
C ILE A 46 -15.44 21.28 2.67
N ALA A 47 -16.76 21.21 2.84
CA ALA A 47 -17.37 20.72 4.07
C ALA A 47 -16.77 19.34 4.37
N SER A 48 -16.04 19.24 5.48
CA SER A 48 -15.45 18.03 5.99
C SER A 48 -16.55 17.00 6.22
N ASN A 49 -16.32 15.76 5.79
CA ASN A 49 -17.28 14.69 6.01
C ASN A 49 -17.38 14.43 7.52
N PRO A 50 -18.56 14.55 8.15
CA PRO A 50 -18.72 14.42 9.60
C PRO A 50 -18.35 13.03 10.12
N THR A 51 -18.37 12.02 9.24
CA THR A 51 -17.89 10.66 9.57
C THR A 51 -16.38 10.63 9.73
N VAL A 52 -15.66 11.37 8.88
CA VAL A 52 -14.19 11.43 8.91
C VAL A 52 -13.72 12.21 10.13
N GLU A 53 -14.41 13.31 10.47
CA GLU A 53 -14.12 14.07 11.70
C GLU A 53 -14.25 13.20 12.95
N LYS A 54 -15.37 12.49 13.11
CA LYS A 54 -15.56 11.55 14.23
C LYS A 54 -14.46 10.49 14.31
N VAL A 55 -14.03 9.97 13.16
CA VAL A 55 -12.95 8.98 13.12
C VAL A 55 -11.63 9.61 13.55
N VAL A 56 -11.34 10.83 13.10
CA VAL A 56 -10.15 11.57 13.52
C VAL A 56 -10.21 11.86 15.02
N ASP A 57 -11.33 12.35 15.54
CA ASP A 57 -11.53 12.64 16.97
C ASP A 57 -11.24 11.42 17.82
N VAL A 58 -11.79 10.25 17.47
CA VAL A 58 -11.55 8.99 18.18
C VAL A 58 -10.07 8.62 18.22
N PHE A 59 -9.33 8.82 17.13
CA PHE A 59 -7.89 8.51 17.11
C PHE A 59 -7.07 9.58 17.82
N THR A 60 -7.45 10.85 17.75
CA THR A 60 -6.82 11.94 18.52
C THR A 60 -6.97 11.66 20.02
N GLU A 61 -8.19 11.38 20.50
CA GLU A 61 -8.43 10.96 21.89
C GLU A 61 -7.61 9.72 22.28
N TRP A 62 -7.52 8.73 21.38
CA TRP A 62 -6.70 7.53 21.61
C TRP A 62 -5.23 7.86 21.87
N PHE A 63 -4.66 8.84 21.17
CA PHE A 63 -3.28 9.25 21.41
C PHE A 63 -3.13 10.09 22.68
N HIS A 64 -4.07 11.00 22.96
CA HIS A 64 -4.07 11.81 24.18
C HIS A 64 -4.09 10.94 25.43
N LEU A 65 -4.81 9.79 25.43
CA LEU A 65 -4.79 8.84 26.54
C LEU A 65 -3.38 8.44 27.00
N PHE A 66 -2.42 8.31 26.08
CA PHE A 66 -1.04 7.96 26.41
C PHE A 66 -0.20 9.20 26.76
N HIS A 67 -0.46 10.33 26.11
CA HIS A 67 0.24 11.58 26.44
C HIS A 67 -0.13 12.09 27.83
N ASP A 68 -1.41 12.02 28.20
CA ASP A 68 -1.96 12.37 29.52
C ASP A 68 -1.37 11.49 30.64
N ALA A 69 -0.85 10.30 30.31
CA ALA A 69 -0.08 9.45 31.21
C ALA A 69 1.39 9.89 31.37
N HIS A 70 1.70 11.16 31.05
CA HIS A 70 3.02 11.79 31.12
C HIS A 70 4.07 11.22 30.16
N LEU A 71 3.66 10.63 29.04
CA LEU A 71 4.59 10.26 27.97
C LEU A 71 4.73 11.41 26.97
N SER A 72 5.98 11.78 26.67
CA SER A 72 6.27 12.66 25.52
C SER A 72 5.72 12.06 24.22
N TRP A 73 5.30 12.92 23.29
CA TRP A 73 4.78 12.50 21.97
C TRP A 73 5.68 11.50 21.22
N ALA A 74 7.00 11.63 21.36
CA ALA A 74 7.97 10.68 20.80
C ALA A 74 7.75 9.22 21.25
N PHE A 75 7.22 9.00 22.46
CA PHE A 75 6.91 7.68 23.01
C PHE A 75 5.42 7.35 23.01
N ALA A 76 4.55 8.35 23.24
CA ALA A 76 3.10 8.17 23.24
C ALA A 76 2.62 7.61 21.89
N ILE A 77 3.13 8.13 20.77
CA ILE A 77 2.76 7.68 19.42
C ILE A 77 3.13 6.20 19.20
N PRO A 78 4.38 5.74 19.43
CA PRO A 78 4.72 4.32 19.34
C PRO A 78 3.91 3.42 20.28
N VAL A 79 3.67 3.82 21.53
CA VAL A 79 2.93 3.00 22.49
C VAL A 79 1.46 2.86 22.06
N ALA A 80 0.83 3.96 21.66
CA ALA A 80 -0.52 3.97 21.10
C ALA A 80 -0.62 3.11 19.82
N ALA A 81 0.41 3.13 18.99
CA ALA A 81 0.48 2.32 17.78
C ALA A 81 0.58 0.81 18.12
N VAL A 82 1.45 0.45 19.06
CA VAL A 82 1.62 -0.95 19.51
C VAL A 82 0.33 -1.50 20.10
N THR A 83 -0.31 -0.74 20.99
CA THR A 83 -1.56 -1.15 21.66
C THR A 83 -2.71 -1.33 20.66
N LEU A 84 -2.94 -0.34 19.79
CA LEU A 84 -3.93 -0.42 18.72
C LEU A 84 -3.64 -1.63 17.82
N ARG A 85 -2.37 -1.83 17.45
CA ARG A 85 -1.97 -2.93 16.57
C ARG A 85 -2.17 -4.30 17.22
N CYS A 86 -1.91 -4.44 18.51
CA CYS A 86 -2.19 -5.65 19.28
C CYS A 86 -3.69 -5.94 19.30
N LEU A 87 -4.53 -4.91 19.50
CA LEU A 87 -5.98 -5.05 19.48
C LEU A 87 -6.50 -5.49 18.10
N THR A 88 -6.09 -4.80 17.02
CA THR A 88 -6.53 -5.18 15.66
C THR A 88 -5.95 -6.52 15.23
N PHE A 89 -4.75 -6.87 15.70
CA PHE A 89 -4.16 -8.18 15.45
C PHE A 89 -4.98 -9.29 16.09
N ALA A 90 -5.34 -9.14 17.37
CA ALA A 90 -6.17 -10.09 18.08
C ALA A 90 -7.56 -10.24 17.43
N ALA A 91 -8.20 -9.12 17.08
CA ALA A 91 -9.55 -9.11 16.51
C ALA A 91 -9.61 -9.61 15.06
N LEU A 92 -8.62 -9.27 14.21
CA LEU A 92 -8.69 -9.52 12.76
C LEU A 92 -7.76 -10.65 12.31
N ASN A 93 -6.49 -10.63 12.76
CA ASN A 93 -5.45 -11.48 12.21
C ASN A 93 -5.49 -12.89 12.83
N ILE A 94 -5.81 -13.05 14.10
CA ILE A 94 -5.95 -14.37 14.74
C ILE A 94 -7.11 -15.18 14.12
N PRO A 95 -8.34 -14.64 13.97
CA PRO A 95 -9.40 -15.36 13.28
C PRO A 95 -9.05 -15.68 11.82
N ALA A 96 -8.47 -14.72 11.09
CA ALA A 96 -8.02 -14.93 9.71
C ALA A 96 -7.03 -16.10 9.63
N ARG A 97 -6.06 -16.18 10.56
CA ARG A 97 -5.10 -17.28 10.64
C ARG A 97 -5.75 -18.63 10.93
N ARG A 98 -6.66 -18.70 11.91
CA ARG A 98 -7.39 -19.94 12.23
C ARG A 98 -8.13 -20.47 11.01
N HIS A 99 -8.71 -19.58 10.21
CA HIS A 99 -9.37 -19.96 8.97
C HIS A 99 -8.39 -20.35 7.85
N ALA A 100 -7.24 -19.69 7.75
CA ALA A 100 -6.17 -20.08 6.83
C ALA A 100 -5.64 -21.49 7.11
N LEU A 101 -5.49 -21.88 8.38
CA LEU A 101 -5.12 -23.25 8.77
C LEU A 101 -6.18 -24.28 8.38
N ARG A 102 -7.47 -23.98 8.56
CA ARG A 102 -8.55 -24.87 8.09
C ARG A 102 -8.50 -25.05 6.57
N PHE A 103 -8.18 -23.97 5.86
CA PHE A 103 -8.02 -24.02 4.41
C PHE A 103 -6.80 -24.86 3.99
N SER A 104 -5.67 -24.78 4.70
CA SER A 104 -4.49 -25.59 4.40
C SER A 104 -4.74 -27.09 4.57
N LEU A 105 -5.55 -27.48 5.56
CA LEU A 105 -6.00 -28.87 5.76
C LEU A 105 -6.95 -29.36 4.65
N MET A 106 -7.85 -28.50 4.20
CA MET A 106 -8.82 -28.82 3.13
C MET A 106 -8.14 -28.88 1.74
N ARG A 107 -7.08 -28.11 1.54
CA ARG A 107 -6.39 -27.94 0.25
C ARG A 107 -5.99 -29.25 -0.44
N PRO A 108 -5.30 -30.22 0.19
CA PRO A 108 -4.93 -31.47 -0.47
C PRO A 108 -6.15 -32.26 -0.96
N MET A 109 -7.26 -32.22 -0.22
CA MET A 109 -8.51 -32.88 -0.61
C MET A 109 -9.17 -32.21 -1.81
N LEU A 110 -9.07 -30.88 -1.93
CA LEU A 110 -9.54 -30.18 -3.12
C LEU A 110 -8.72 -30.58 -4.35
N HIS A 111 -7.40 -30.68 -4.21
CA HIS A 111 -6.52 -31.11 -5.31
C HIS A 111 -6.74 -32.57 -5.70
N SER A 112 -6.90 -33.49 -4.74
CA SER A 112 -7.13 -34.91 -5.05
C SER A 112 -8.50 -35.12 -5.69
N ASN A 113 -9.56 -34.48 -5.17
CA ASN A 113 -10.90 -34.56 -5.75
C ASN A 113 -10.95 -34.00 -7.17
N PHE A 114 -10.21 -32.90 -7.43
CA PHE A 114 -10.09 -32.35 -8.77
C PHE A 114 -9.49 -33.37 -9.74
N ALA A 115 -8.33 -33.95 -9.39
CA ALA A 115 -7.63 -34.92 -10.23
C ALA A 115 -8.45 -36.21 -10.47
N ILE A 116 -9.16 -36.70 -9.44
CA ILE A 116 -10.05 -37.87 -9.55
C ILE A 116 -11.22 -37.56 -10.48
N THR A 117 -11.89 -36.41 -10.30
CA THR A 117 -13.04 -35.99 -11.12
C THR A 117 -12.63 -35.83 -12.57
N GLU A 118 -11.48 -35.20 -12.83
CA GLU A 118 -10.94 -35.04 -14.17
C GLU A 118 -10.65 -36.39 -14.84
N ARG A 119 -10.04 -37.34 -14.12
CA ARG A 119 -9.77 -38.70 -14.63
C ARG A 119 -11.05 -39.47 -14.96
N ILE A 120 -12.06 -39.39 -14.10
CA ILE A 120 -13.35 -40.08 -14.33
C ILE A 120 -14.08 -39.47 -15.54
N VAL A 121 -14.10 -38.15 -15.66
CA VAL A 121 -14.81 -37.45 -16.75
C VAL A 121 -14.04 -37.55 -18.07
N SER A 122 -12.71 -37.62 -18.06
CA SER A 122 -11.92 -37.79 -19.29
C SER A 122 -12.18 -39.15 -19.95
N GLN A 123 -12.37 -40.21 -19.15
CA GLN A 123 -12.68 -41.57 -19.61
C GLN A 123 -14.08 -41.72 -20.22
N ARG A 124 -15.01 -40.80 -19.97
CA ARG A 124 -16.36 -40.82 -20.55
C ARG A 124 -16.32 -40.54 -22.06
N ARG A 125 -16.78 -41.49 -22.88
CA ARG A 125 -16.82 -41.36 -24.35
C ARG A 125 -18.09 -40.69 -24.88
N ASP A 126 -19.13 -40.67 -24.07
CA ASP A 126 -20.47 -40.15 -24.34
C ASP A 126 -20.57 -38.62 -24.35
N LEU A 127 -19.58 -37.91 -23.81
CA LEU A 127 -19.65 -36.47 -23.59
C LEU A 127 -18.73 -35.68 -24.54
N THR A 128 -19.26 -34.60 -25.12
CA THR A 128 -18.47 -33.58 -25.83
C THR A 128 -17.44 -32.92 -24.91
N ALA A 129 -16.33 -32.42 -25.45
CA ALA A 129 -15.29 -31.72 -24.68
C ALA A 129 -15.83 -30.59 -23.78
N ARG A 130 -16.79 -29.79 -24.28
CA ARG A 130 -17.44 -28.73 -23.51
C ARG A 130 -18.34 -29.26 -22.38
N ALA A 131 -19.02 -30.38 -22.61
CA ALA A 131 -19.81 -31.05 -21.58
C ALA A 131 -18.90 -31.63 -20.48
N LYS A 132 -17.76 -32.20 -20.85
CA LYS A 132 -16.73 -32.68 -19.90
C LYS A 132 -16.23 -31.56 -18.99
N THR A 133 -15.82 -30.42 -19.55
CA THR A 133 -15.29 -29.30 -18.74
C THR A 133 -16.36 -28.71 -17.81
N ASN A 134 -17.59 -28.56 -18.29
CA ASN A 134 -18.71 -28.10 -17.47
C ASN A 134 -19.02 -29.08 -16.33
N LEU A 135 -18.99 -30.39 -16.59
CA LEU A 135 -19.23 -31.43 -15.59
C LEU A 135 -18.13 -31.49 -14.53
N VAL A 136 -16.85 -31.38 -14.94
CA VAL A 136 -15.72 -31.27 -14.01
C VAL A 136 -15.89 -30.02 -13.13
N ARG A 137 -16.24 -28.87 -13.73
CA ARG A 137 -16.45 -27.61 -13.00
C ARG A 137 -17.61 -27.70 -12.01
N SER A 138 -18.77 -28.23 -12.41
CA SER A 138 -19.95 -28.33 -11.55
C SER A 138 -19.74 -29.33 -10.41
N THR A 139 -19.16 -30.49 -10.70
CA THR A 139 -18.84 -31.53 -9.70
C THR A 139 -17.83 -31.00 -8.67
N ASN A 140 -16.76 -30.35 -9.12
CA ASN A 140 -15.78 -29.75 -8.23
C ASN A 140 -16.34 -28.56 -7.44
N ALA A 141 -17.26 -27.78 -8.01
CA ALA A 141 -17.96 -26.72 -7.27
C ALA A 141 -18.83 -27.29 -6.14
N ASN A 142 -19.54 -28.39 -6.39
CA ASN A 142 -20.34 -29.09 -5.39
C ASN A 142 -19.46 -29.70 -4.29
N ASN A 143 -18.37 -30.37 -4.67
CA ASN A 143 -17.37 -30.87 -3.72
C ASN A 143 -16.80 -29.73 -2.86
N ARG A 144 -16.39 -28.61 -3.46
CA ARG A 144 -15.89 -27.44 -2.72
C ARG A 144 -16.91 -26.93 -1.70
N LYS A 145 -18.19 -26.86 -2.05
CA LYS A 145 -19.28 -26.47 -1.12
C LYS A 145 -19.45 -27.48 0.02
N ARG A 146 -19.34 -28.79 -0.27
CA ARG A 146 -19.41 -29.85 0.75
C ARG A 146 -18.25 -29.73 1.72
N LEU A 147 -17.02 -29.66 1.22
CA LEU A 147 -15.83 -29.52 2.06
C LEU A 147 -15.85 -28.21 2.87
N SER A 148 -16.29 -27.09 2.28
CA SER A 148 -16.38 -25.83 3.04
C SER A 148 -17.34 -25.92 4.23
N LYS A 149 -18.46 -26.65 4.08
CA LYS A 149 -19.40 -26.92 5.18
C LYS A 149 -18.77 -27.82 6.24
N THR A 150 -18.15 -28.93 5.84
CA THR A 150 -17.48 -29.87 6.74
C THR A 150 -16.36 -29.21 7.55
N PHE A 151 -15.50 -28.43 6.90
CA PHE A 151 -14.38 -27.74 7.56
C PHE A 151 -14.76 -26.38 8.17
N ARG A 152 -16.05 -25.98 8.10
CA ARG A 152 -16.54 -24.66 8.57
C ARG A 152 -15.66 -23.51 8.10
N TRP A 153 -15.22 -23.58 6.84
CA TRP A 153 -14.36 -22.58 6.20
C TRP A 153 -15.21 -21.49 5.55
N LYS A 154 -14.87 -20.23 5.84
CA LYS A 154 -15.56 -19.04 5.34
C LYS A 154 -14.60 -18.28 4.40
N PRO A 155 -14.91 -18.07 3.12
CA PRO A 155 -13.98 -17.45 2.19
C PRO A 155 -13.71 -15.96 2.48
N TRP A 156 -14.69 -15.24 3.05
CA TRP A 156 -14.54 -13.82 3.39
C TRP A 156 -13.51 -13.56 4.50
N THR A 157 -13.15 -14.57 5.30
CA THR A 157 -12.17 -14.36 6.37
C THR A 157 -10.75 -14.15 5.84
N ALA A 158 -10.51 -14.46 4.56
CA ALA A 158 -9.24 -14.17 3.89
C ALA A 158 -9.03 -12.67 3.66
N VAL A 159 -10.09 -11.85 3.67
CA VAL A 159 -9.97 -10.40 3.45
C VAL A 159 -9.82 -9.59 4.74
N LEU A 160 -9.99 -10.20 5.92
CA LEU A 160 -9.91 -9.52 7.22
C LEU A 160 -8.61 -8.73 7.42
N PRO A 161 -7.42 -9.26 7.07
CA PRO A 161 -6.19 -8.50 7.21
C PRO A 161 -6.14 -7.22 6.35
N PHE A 162 -6.92 -7.12 5.27
CA PHE A 162 -6.96 -5.92 4.44
C PHE A 162 -7.77 -4.78 5.06
N VAL A 163 -8.67 -5.08 6.02
CA VAL A 163 -9.38 -4.05 6.80
C VAL A 163 -8.42 -3.21 7.66
N GLN A 164 -7.20 -3.73 7.91
CA GLN A 164 -6.12 -2.99 8.57
C GLN A 164 -5.71 -1.73 7.80
N PHE A 165 -5.79 -1.73 6.47
CA PHE A 165 -5.30 -0.61 5.65
C PHE A 165 -6.16 0.66 5.82
N PRO A 166 -7.50 0.62 5.75
CA PRO A 166 -8.35 1.76 6.10
C PRO A 166 -8.12 2.30 7.51
N ILE A 167 -7.96 1.41 8.50
CA ILE A 167 -7.65 1.81 9.89
C ILE A 167 -6.31 2.55 9.94
N PHE A 168 -5.30 2.00 9.26
CA PHE A 168 -3.99 2.62 9.16
C PHE A 168 -4.06 4.03 8.57
N LEU A 169 -4.82 4.22 7.49
CA LEU A 169 -5.01 5.52 6.85
C LEU A 169 -5.73 6.51 7.76
N ALA A 170 -6.74 6.06 8.51
CA ALA A 170 -7.46 6.91 9.45
C ALA A 170 -6.55 7.43 10.58
N VAL A 171 -5.70 6.55 11.13
CA VAL A 171 -4.70 6.95 12.13
C VAL A 171 -3.66 7.90 11.53
N ALA A 172 -3.16 7.60 10.33
CA ALA A 172 -2.18 8.46 9.66
C ALA A 172 -2.76 9.85 9.34
N GLU A 173 -4.04 9.93 8.95
CA GLU A 173 -4.77 11.19 8.75
C GLU A 173 -4.91 11.95 10.07
N SER A 174 -5.27 11.29 11.18
CA SER A 174 -5.39 11.94 12.49
C SER A 174 -4.06 12.59 12.94
N LEU A 175 -2.95 11.83 12.90
CA LEU A 175 -1.63 12.36 13.24
C LEU A 175 -1.17 13.47 12.29
N ARG A 176 -1.57 13.40 11.02
CA ARG A 176 -1.26 14.44 10.04
C ARG A 176 -1.99 15.74 10.37
N ARG A 177 -3.27 15.67 10.76
CA ARG A 177 -4.06 16.83 11.19
C ARG A 177 -3.54 17.40 12.51
N MET A 178 -3.13 16.54 13.44
CA MET A 178 -2.45 16.95 14.68
C MET A 178 -1.14 17.69 14.43
N ALA A 179 -0.39 17.27 13.41
CA ALA A 179 0.80 17.96 12.92
C ALA A 179 0.50 19.28 12.14
N GLY A 180 -0.74 19.76 12.12
CA GLY A 180 -1.14 20.98 11.41
C GLY A 180 -1.10 20.87 9.89
N ARG A 181 -1.06 19.65 9.33
CA ARG A 181 -1.12 19.43 7.89
C ARG A 181 -2.57 19.21 7.47
N GLY A 182 -2.97 19.87 6.38
CA GLY A 182 -4.30 19.69 5.80
C GLY A 182 -4.61 18.23 5.42
N SER A 183 -5.90 17.93 5.40
CA SER A 183 -6.47 16.64 5.01
C SER A 183 -6.08 16.28 3.58
N PHE A 184 -5.52 15.08 3.36
CA PHE A 184 -5.14 14.66 2.00
C PHE A 184 -5.97 13.48 1.47
N LEU A 185 -6.44 12.60 2.36
CA LEU A 185 -7.07 11.33 1.96
C LEU A 185 -8.56 11.46 1.67
N PHE A 186 -9.26 12.32 2.40
CA PHE A 186 -10.73 12.38 2.38
C PHE A 186 -11.29 13.64 1.73
N ASP A 187 -10.41 14.53 1.27
CA ASP A 187 -10.77 15.79 0.59
C ASP A 187 -11.19 15.57 -0.88
N SER A 188 -11.00 14.36 -1.40
CA SER A 188 -11.29 14.00 -2.80
C SER A 188 -12.67 13.37 -3.03
N VAL A 189 -13.51 13.26 -1.98
CA VAL A 189 -14.90 12.82 -2.17
C VAL A 189 -15.71 14.03 -2.63
N PRO A 190 -16.22 14.07 -3.87
CA PRO A 190 -17.05 15.18 -4.31
C PRO A 190 -18.37 15.12 -3.55
N SER A 191 -18.50 15.94 -2.52
CA SER A 191 -19.80 16.26 -1.96
C SER A 191 -20.61 16.91 -3.08
N GLN A 192 -21.59 16.17 -3.62
CA GLN A 192 -22.62 16.74 -4.48
C GLN A 192 -23.42 17.74 -3.65
N SER A 193 -22.95 18.98 -3.57
CA SER A 193 -23.77 20.11 -3.16
C SER A 193 -24.02 20.96 -4.41
N SER A 194 -25.09 20.62 -5.12
CA SER A 194 -25.75 21.51 -6.07
C SER A 194 -26.16 22.79 -5.34
N GLY A 195 -25.84 23.96 -5.89
CA GLY A 195 -26.42 25.22 -5.40
C GLY A 195 -25.63 26.48 -5.69
N THR A 196 -25.85 27.01 -6.90
CA THR A 196 -26.01 28.44 -7.24
C THR A 196 -24.88 29.44 -6.97
N ILE A 197 -24.48 30.07 -8.08
CA ILE A 197 -23.61 31.24 -8.21
C ILE A 197 -24.26 32.45 -7.50
N ALA A 198 -23.51 33.11 -6.61
CA ALA A 198 -23.76 34.50 -6.26
C ALA A 198 -22.43 35.19 -5.96
N ASP A 199 -22.07 36.14 -6.84
CA ASP A 199 -21.06 37.17 -6.59
C ASP A 199 -21.38 37.95 -5.31
N THR A 200 -20.36 38.36 -4.54
CA THR A 200 -20.29 39.67 -3.83
C THR A 200 -18.95 39.82 -3.08
N THR A 201 -18.20 40.85 -3.48
CA THR A 201 -17.21 41.73 -2.79
C THR A 201 -16.35 41.28 -1.59
N ILE A 202 -15.12 41.79 -1.64
CA ILE A 202 -14.05 41.85 -0.63
C ILE A 202 -14.55 42.25 0.77
N GLN A 203 -14.19 41.48 1.81
CA GLN A 203 -13.54 41.90 3.08
C GLN A 203 -13.88 40.96 4.26
N ALA A 204 -12.82 40.44 4.89
CA ALA A 204 -12.71 39.91 6.26
C ALA A 204 -13.79 38.92 6.76
N THR A 205 -13.45 37.62 6.78
CA THR A 205 -13.57 36.68 7.92
C THR A 205 -13.07 35.31 7.43
N SER A 206 -11.75 35.10 7.44
CA SER A 206 -11.15 33.77 7.25
C SER A 206 -11.03 33.02 8.58
N THR A 207 -11.93 33.25 9.54
CA THR A 207 -11.92 32.55 10.84
C THR A 207 -12.41 31.12 10.70
N ALA A 208 -13.35 30.84 9.79
CA ALA A 208 -13.87 29.48 9.56
C ALA A 208 -12.84 28.52 8.92
N GLY A 209 -11.87 29.05 8.15
CA GLY A 209 -10.81 28.24 7.53
C GLY A 209 -9.59 28.03 8.41
N ILE A 210 -9.36 28.94 9.36
CA ILE A 210 -8.38 28.75 10.43
C ILE A 210 -8.92 27.70 11.42
N ASN A 211 -10.19 27.82 11.83
CA ASN A 211 -10.81 26.92 12.81
C ASN A 211 -10.76 25.44 12.39
N SER A 212 -10.93 25.11 11.10
CA SER A 212 -10.91 23.72 10.62
C SER A 212 -9.50 23.11 10.56
N VAL A 213 -8.44 23.93 10.43
CA VAL A 213 -7.05 23.47 10.49
C VAL A 213 -6.55 23.44 11.94
N THR A 214 -7.01 24.37 12.78
CA THR A 214 -6.60 24.45 14.18
C THR A 214 -7.34 23.51 15.11
N GLN A 215 -8.49 22.96 14.71
CA GLN A 215 -9.31 22.10 15.59
C GLN A 215 -8.54 20.91 16.16
N TRP A 216 -7.70 20.27 15.35
CA TRP A 216 -6.93 19.10 15.76
C TRP A 216 -5.45 19.40 16.00
N LEU A 217 -5.01 20.64 15.79
CA LEU A 217 -3.61 21.02 15.87
C LEU A 217 -3.09 20.81 17.29
N GLU A 218 -2.03 20.02 17.41
CA GLU A 218 -1.37 19.77 18.70
C GLU A 218 -0.11 20.64 18.81
N PRO A 219 -0.12 21.71 19.63
CA PRO A 219 1.01 22.64 19.71
C PRO A 219 2.27 22.00 20.30
N SER A 220 2.13 21.02 21.20
CA SER A 220 3.27 20.36 21.84
C SER A 220 4.06 19.44 20.89
N PHE A 221 3.54 19.12 19.70
CA PHE A 221 4.29 18.37 18.67
C PHE A 221 5.57 19.09 18.21
N HIS A 222 5.61 20.42 18.28
CA HIS A 222 6.79 21.19 17.88
C HIS A 222 7.97 21.04 18.84
N THR A 223 7.70 20.69 20.10
CA THR A 223 8.71 20.70 21.17
C THR A 223 9.04 19.30 21.69
N GLU A 224 8.13 18.33 21.53
CA GLU A 224 8.23 17.01 22.16
C GLU A 224 8.79 15.90 21.27
N GLY A 225 9.61 16.26 20.29
CA GLY A 225 10.42 15.31 19.55
C GLY A 225 11.59 14.75 20.36
N ILE A 226 12.36 13.87 19.74
CA ILE A 226 13.51 13.25 20.40
C ILE A 226 14.69 13.09 19.43
N LEU A 227 15.91 13.14 19.97
CA LEU A 227 17.17 13.01 19.24
C LEU A 227 17.30 14.04 18.11
N TRP A 228 17.17 13.61 16.85
CA TRP A 228 17.38 14.44 15.66
C TRP A 228 16.09 14.97 15.02
N PHE A 229 14.92 14.51 15.49
CA PHE A 229 13.61 14.99 15.04
C PHE A 229 12.91 15.66 16.23
N THR A 230 13.25 16.92 16.51
CA THR A 230 12.70 17.68 17.64
C THR A 230 11.28 18.19 17.38
N ASP A 231 10.97 18.48 16.11
CA ASP A 231 9.64 18.90 15.68
C ASP A 231 8.94 17.75 14.94
N LEU A 232 7.84 17.24 15.50
CA LEU A 232 7.08 16.15 14.91
C LEU A 232 6.21 16.59 13.71
N CYS A 233 5.97 17.88 13.53
CA CYS A 233 5.14 18.46 12.47
C CYS A 233 5.86 18.56 11.12
N VAL A 234 7.20 18.51 11.15
CA VAL A 234 8.07 18.64 9.99
C VAL A 234 8.55 17.26 9.54
N PRO A 235 8.81 17.03 8.24
CA PRO A 235 9.50 15.84 7.79
C PRO A 235 10.88 15.70 8.43
N ASP A 236 11.34 14.45 8.62
CA ASP A 236 12.65 14.18 9.20
C ASP A 236 13.79 14.88 8.42
N PRO A 237 14.53 15.82 9.04
CA PRO A 237 15.62 16.55 8.37
C PRO A 237 16.79 15.65 7.96
N LEU A 238 17.03 14.54 8.66
CA LEU A 238 18.14 13.62 8.38
C LEU A 238 17.74 12.42 7.53
N LEU A 239 16.46 12.28 7.19
CA LEU A 239 15.90 11.15 6.44
C LEU A 239 16.17 9.76 7.06
N VAL A 240 16.43 9.70 8.37
CA VAL A 240 16.65 8.46 9.11
C VAL A 240 15.34 7.70 9.31
N LEU A 241 14.23 8.39 9.61
CA LEU A 241 12.90 7.80 9.75
C LEU A 241 12.42 7.19 8.42
N PRO A 242 12.46 7.90 7.27
CA PRO A 242 12.18 7.33 5.94
C PRO A 242 13.06 6.12 5.58
N ALA A 243 14.35 6.18 5.93
CA ALA A 243 15.27 5.06 5.72
C ALA A 243 14.90 3.85 6.60
N THR A 244 14.54 4.10 7.87
CA THR A 244 14.20 3.04 8.82
C THR A 244 12.97 2.28 8.38
N ILE A 245 11.89 2.97 8.01
CA ILE A 245 10.65 2.32 7.56
C ILE A 245 10.86 1.54 6.25
N THR A 246 11.68 2.03 5.32
CA THR A 246 12.01 1.29 4.10
C THR A 246 12.80 0.02 4.39
N ILE A 247 13.79 0.09 5.28
CA ILE A 247 14.55 -1.07 5.73
C ILE A 247 13.63 -2.09 6.43
N VAL A 248 12.75 -1.63 7.32
CA VAL A 248 11.81 -2.49 8.05
C VAL A 248 10.83 -3.19 7.09
N ASN A 249 10.23 -2.47 6.15
CA ASN A 249 9.34 -3.04 5.14
C ASN A 249 10.07 -4.08 4.27
N LEU A 250 11.29 -3.77 3.85
CA LEU A 250 12.11 -4.67 3.04
C LEU A 250 12.46 -5.95 3.82
N LEU A 251 12.86 -5.81 5.09
CA LEU A 251 13.16 -6.91 5.99
C LEU A 251 11.93 -7.81 6.18
N GLU A 252 10.73 -7.24 6.35
CA GLU A 252 9.50 -8.03 6.46
C GLU A 252 9.27 -8.91 5.22
N VAL A 253 9.44 -8.36 4.03
CA VAL A 253 9.30 -9.11 2.77
C VAL A 253 10.30 -10.26 2.68
N PHE A 254 11.55 -10.04 3.09
CA PHE A 254 12.58 -11.08 3.09
C PHE A 254 12.31 -12.19 4.10
N LEU A 255 11.86 -11.84 5.31
CA LEU A 255 11.59 -12.81 6.37
C LEU A 255 10.40 -13.72 6.05
N ARG A 256 9.34 -13.18 5.42
CA ARG A 256 8.13 -13.94 5.04
C ARG A 256 8.35 -14.91 3.87
N SER A 257 9.54 -14.88 3.25
CA SER A 257 9.87 -15.67 2.06
C SER A 257 10.00 -17.18 2.28
N LYS A 258 10.10 -17.69 3.52
CA LYS A 258 10.48 -19.10 3.74
C LYS A 258 9.36 -20.15 3.56
N GLN A 259 8.12 -19.76 3.24
CA GLN A 259 7.05 -20.75 3.03
C GLN A 259 7.28 -21.60 1.76
N PRO A 260 6.92 -22.89 1.73
CA PRO A 260 7.10 -23.74 0.55
C PRO A 260 6.32 -23.22 -0.66
N THR A 261 6.92 -23.33 -1.85
CA THR A 261 6.25 -23.00 -3.11
C THR A 261 5.11 -23.98 -3.36
N GLU A 262 3.92 -23.44 -3.62
CA GLU A 262 2.75 -24.23 -4.00
C GLU A 262 3.03 -24.97 -5.30
N ALA A 263 2.97 -26.31 -5.28
CA ALA A 263 3.03 -27.08 -6.52
C ALA A 263 1.76 -26.81 -7.34
N PRO A 264 1.87 -26.52 -8.65
CA PRO A 264 0.72 -26.37 -9.52
C PRO A 264 -0.21 -27.60 -9.45
N VAL A 265 -1.50 -27.38 -9.69
CA VAL A 265 -2.44 -28.47 -9.98
C VAL A 265 -1.98 -29.09 -11.30
N LEU A 266 -1.69 -30.40 -11.30
CA LEU A 266 -1.30 -31.13 -12.52
C LEU A 266 -2.39 -30.95 -13.58
N GLY A 267 -2.00 -30.54 -14.79
CA GLY A 267 -2.89 -30.44 -15.95
C GLY A 267 -3.64 -29.12 -16.13
N GLN A 268 -3.55 -28.18 -15.18
CA GLN A 268 -4.22 -26.89 -15.29
C GLN A 268 -3.23 -25.74 -15.41
N GLU A 269 -3.18 -25.12 -16.60
CA GLU A 269 -2.44 -23.88 -16.81
C GLU A 269 -2.92 -22.81 -15.83
N PRO A 270 -2.01 -22.12 -15.13
CA PRO A 270 -2.39 -21.07 -14.20
C PRO A 270 -3.10 -19.96 -14.96
N THR A 271 -4.30 -19.63 -14.50
CA THR A 271 -5.05 -18.49 -15.04
C THR A 271 -4.20 -17.21 -14.94
N LEU A 272 -4.44 -16.23 -15.83
CA LEU A 272 -3.76 -14.93 -15.79
C LEU A 272 -3.78 -14.32 -14.37
N ARG A 273 -4.94 -14.38 -13.70
CA ARG A 273 -5.09 -13.95 -12.30
C ARG A 273 -4.17 -14.70 -11.34
N GLN A 274 -4.04 -16.03 -11.46
CA GLN A 274 -3.12 -16.82 -10.64
C GLN A 274 -1.64 -16.49 -10.93
N ARG A 275 -1.30 -16.11 -12.17
CA ARG A 275 0.05 -15.68 -12.53
C ARG A 275 0.40 -14.31 -11.94
N LEU A 276 -0.52 -13.34 -12.02
CA LEU A 276 -0.34 -12.01 -11.41
C LEU A 276 -0.31 -12.09 -9.88
N LEU A 277 -1.16 -12.93 -9.30
CA LEU A 277 -1.18 -13.20 -7.86
C LEU A 277 -0.16 -14.28 -7.45
N SER A 278 0.77 -14.63 -8.34
CA SER A 278 1.81 -15.58 -7.98
C SER A 278 2.72 -14.96 -6.93
N ARG A 279 3.15 -15.78 -5.97
CA ARG A 279 4.00 -15.32 -4.85
C ARG A 279 5.30 -14.64 -5.32
N LYS A 280 5.86 -15.07 -6.44
CA LYS A 280 7.06 -14.45 -7.04
C LYS A 280 6.77 -13.02 -7.54
N VAL A 281 5.63 -12.82 -8.22
CA VAL A 281 5.22 -11.50 -8.72
C VAL A 281 4.85 -10.60 -7.57
N ILE A 282 4.00 -11.06 -6.64
CA ILE A 282 3.63 -10.30 -5.43
C ILE A 282 4.88 -9.86 -4.67
N ARG A 283 5.86 -10.77 -4.47
CA ARG A 283 7.12 -10.41 -3.80
C ARG A 283 7.87 -9.31 -4.55
N ARG A 284 8.05 -9.41 -5.87
CA ARG A 284 8.73 -8.37 -6.65
C ARG A 284 8.01 -7.03 -6.53
N MET A 285 6.67 -7.04 -6.60
CA MET A 285 5.86 -5.84 -6.40
C MET A 285 6.07 -5.23 -5.01
N LEU A 286 6.10 -6.05 -3.95
CA LEU A 286 6.34 -5.57 -2.58
C LEU A 286 7.76 -5.00 -2.39
N ILE A 287 8.77 -5.58 -3.03
CA ILE A 287 10.15 -5.06 -3.01
C ILE A 287 10.20 -3.70 -3.72
N ILE A 288 9.63 -3.60 -4.93
CA ILE A 288 9.56 -2.35 -5.69
C ILE A 288 8.81 -1.29 -4.89
N PHE A 289 7.67 -1.65 -4.30
CA PHE A 289 6.91 -0.78 -3.41
C PHE A 289 7.74 -0.30 -2.23
N SER A 290 8.52 -1.19 -1.60
CA SER A 290 9.38 -0.82 -0.46
C SER A 290 10.45 0.20 -0.83
N PHE A 291 11.04 0.13 -2.04
CA PHE A 291 11.99 1.15 -2.51
C PHE A 291 11.30 2.45 -2.93
N ALA A 292 10.21 2.36 -3.67
CA ALA A 292 9.42 3.52 -4.10
C ALA A 292 8.86 4.31 -2.91
N TYR A 293 8.75 3.66 -1.76
CA TYR A 293 8.24 4.25 -0.54
C TYR A 293 9.17 5.34 0.05
N PHE A 294 10.50 5.21 -0.07
CA PHE A 294 11.45 6.18 0.51
C PHE A 294 11.15 7.65 0.14
N PRO A 295 11.09 8.04 -1.15
CA PRO A 295 10.83 9.44 -1.53
C PRO A 295 9.40 9.91 -1.22
N VAL A 296 8.44 8.99 -1.16
CA VAL A 296 7.06 9.35 -0.77
C VAL A 296 7.02 9.62 0.73
N SER A 297 7.75 8.82 1.51
CA SER A 297 7.74 8.89 2.96
C SER A 297 8.41 10.15 3.52
N SER A 298 9.41 10.70 2.80
CA SER A 298 10.06 11.96 3.15
C SER A 298 9.15 13.19 3.04
N LEU A 299 7.92 13.05 2.53
CA LEU A 299 6.94 14.14 2.47
C LEU A 299 6.01 14.18 3.69
N PHE A 300 6.02 13.14 4.53
CA PHE A 300 5.14 13.07 5.70
C PHE A 300 5.82 13.65 6.95
N PRO A 301 5.04 14.25 7.87
CA PRO A 301 5.55 14.66 9.19
C PRO A 301 6.18 13.50 9.95
N ALA A 302 7.18 13.79 10.79
CA ALA A 302 7.85 12.77 11.60
C ALA A 302 6.87 11.99 12.50
N ALA A 303 5.81 12.62 13.04
CA ALA A 303 4.74 11.92 13.79
C ALA A 303 4.16 10.71 13.05
N VAL A 304 3.80 10.91 11.77
CA VAL A 304 3.21 9.85 10.93
C VAL A 304 4.22 8.73 10.68
N GLN A 305 5.50 9.10 10.50
CA GLN A 305 6.57 8.13 10.26
C GLN A 305 6.85 7.28 11.50
N LEU A 306 6.87 7.86 12.70
CA LEU A 306 7.02 7.15 13.97
C LEU A 306 5.90 6.12 14.19
N TYR A 307 4.66 6.54 13.95
CA TYR A 307 3.50 5.64 13.97
C TYR A 307 3.66 4.49 12.96
N TRP A 308 4.12 4.79 11.75
CA TRP A 308 4.30 3.77 10.73
C TRP A 308 5.38 2.75 11.13
N ILE A 309 6.55 3.21 11.58
CA ILE A 309 7.65 2.34 12.00
C ILE A 309 7.20 1.41 13.13
N SER A 310 6.61 1.97 14.19
CA SER A 310 6.15 1.21 15.36
C SER A 310 5.06 0.20 15.00
N SER A 311 4.08 0.58 14.16
CA SER A 311 3.02 -0.33 13.70
C SER A 311 3.55 -1.45 12.80
N THR A 312 4.51 -1.20 11.91
CA THR A 312 5.14 -2.25 11.07
C THR A 312 6.01 -3.18 11.91
N LEU A 313 6.81 -2.67 12.85
CA LEU A 313 7.60 -3.51 13.76
C LEU A 313 6.71 -4.42 14.62
N THR A 314 5.60 -3.87 15.13
CA THR A 314 4.60 -4.66 15.87
C THR A 314 3.97 -5.72 14.97
N THR A 315 3.68 -5.38 13.72
CA THR A 315 3.20 -6.34 12.71
C THR A 315 4.17 -7.51 12.54
N ALA A 316 5.43 -7.20 12.25
CA ALA A 316 6.46 -8.20 12.03
C ALA A 316 6.62 -9.11 13.25
N THR A 317 6.60 -8.53 14.45
CA THR A 317 6.68 -9.26 15.72
C THR A 317 5.47 -10.16 15.91
N SER A 318 4.26 -9.63 15.80
CA SER A 318 3.01 -10.40 15.95
C SER A 318 2.91 -11.57 14.99
N TYR A 319 3.37 -11.41 13.74
CA TYR A 319 3.42 -12.52 12.79
C TYR A 319 4.44 -13.59 13.15
N ARG A 320 5.62 -13.20 13.65
CA ARG A 320 6.61 -14.18 14.16
C ARG A 320 6.07 -14.96 15.36
N LEU A 321 5.38 -14.27 16.29
CA LEU A 321 4.68 -14.95 17.39
C LEU A 321 3.63 -15.91 16.84
N LEU A 322 2.86 -15.50 15.84
CA LEU A 322 1.83 -16.34 15.23
C LEU A 322 2.41 -17.57 14.53
N GLU A 323 3.56 -17.45 13.87
CA GLU A 323 4.25 -18.59 13.29
C GLU A 323 4.76 -19.56 14.37
N LYS A 324 5.21 -19.03 15.51
CA LYS A 324 5.66 -19.84 16.66
C LYS A 324 4.50 -20.57 17.35
N TYR A 325 3.39 -19.89 17.62
CA TYR A 325 2.25 -20.45 18.38
C TYR A 325 1.18 -21.11 17.51
N MET A 326 1.08 -20.74 16.24
CA MET A 326 0.09 -21.24 15.28
C MET A 326 0.77 -21.53 13.92
N PRO A 327 1.68 -22.51 13.88
CA PRO A 327 2.43 -22.83 12.67
C PRO A 327 1.50 -23.31 11.56
N GLU A 328 1.77 -22.86 10.33
CA GLU A 328 1.12 -23.41 9.16
C GLU A 328 1.54 -24.87 8.97
N THR A 329 0.57 -25.74 8.74
CA THR A 329 0.83 -27.13 8.39
C THR A 329 1.69 -27.15 7.13
N LYS A 330 2.94 -27.62 7.23
CA LYS A 330 3.80 -27.78 6.07
C LYS A 330 3.10 -28.72 5.09
N VAL A 331 2.93 -28.27 3.85
CA VAL A 331 2.46 -29.14 2.77
C VAL A 331 3.50 -30.24 2.63
N VAL A 332 3.13 -31.49 2.95
CA VAL A 332 4.00 -32.64 2.74
C VAL A 332 4.34 -32.67 1.25
N PRO A 333 5.62 -32.61 0.85
CA PRO A 333 6.01 -32.76 -0.54
C PRO A 333 5.37 -34.02 -1.08
N ARG A 334 4.79 -33.96 -2.29
CA ARG A 334 4.26 -35.18 -2.90
C ARG A 334 5.40 -36.20 -2.96
N PRO A 335 5.20 -37.45 -2.49
CA PRO A 335 6.17 -38.49 -2.79
C PRO A 335 6.31 -38.56 -4.30
N LYS A 336 7.54 -38.59 -4.81
CA LYS A 336 7.82 -38.93 -6.20
C LYS A 336 7.44 -40.41 -6.35
N TRP A 337 6.15 -40.69 -6.55
CA TRP A 337 5.73 -42.06 -6.85
C TRP A 337 6.36 -42.43 -8.20
N PRO A 338 7.12 -43.53 -8.30
CA PRO A 338 7.48 -44.07 -9.60
C PRO A 338 6.16 -44.49 -10.24
N TYR A 339 5.67 -43.68 -11.17
CA TYR A 339 4.57 -44.09 -12.03
C TYR A 339 5.15 -45.21 -12.90
N HIS A 340 4.92 -46.47 -12.51
CA HIS A 340 5.00 -47.55 -13.49
C HIS A 340 3.91 -47.24 -14.51
N GLU A 341 4.36 -46.80 -15.68
CA GLU A 341 3.52 -46.53 -16.83
C GLU A 341 3.09 -47.87 -17.46
N ASP A 342 2.47 -48.75 -16.68
CA ASP A 342 1.84 -49.96 -17.22
C ASP A 342 0.50 -49.56 -17.83
N ARG A 343 0.59 -48.86 -18.96
CA ARG A 343 -0.50 -48.61 -19.90
C ARG A 343 -0.73 -49.83 -20.78
N THR A 344 -0.78 -51.03 -20.21
CA THR A 344 -1.33 -52.18 -20.92
C THR A 344 -2.76 -52.41 -20.44
N PRO A 345 -3.79 -52.21 -21.29
CA PRO A 345 -5.11 -52.74 -20.96
C PRO A 345 -4.96 -54.26 -20.79
N PRO A 346 -5.67 -54.90 -19.83
CA PRO A 346 -5.63 -56.34 -19.71
C PRO A 346 -6.05 -56.93 -21.07
N LYS A 347 -5.08 -57.55 -21.76
CA LYS A 347 -5.32 -58.25 -23.02
C LYS A 347 -6.43 -59.27 -22.74
N GLY A 348 -7.46 -59.24 -23.59
CA GLY A 348 -8.66 -60.03 -23.46
C GLY A 348 -8.34 -61.48 -23.10
N ARG A 349 -8.91 -61.93 -21.99
CA ARG A 349 -8.95 -63.34 -21.64
C ARG A 349 -9.80 -64.01 -22.72
N LYS A 350 -9.15 -64.66 -23.69
CA LYS A 350 -9.83 -65.59 -24.61
C LYS A 350 -10.48 -66.65 -23.73
N ILE A 351 -11.79 -66.67 -23.71
CA ILE A 351 -12.57 -67.77 -23.16
C ILE A 351 -12.32 -68.93 -24.12
N LEU A 352 -11.60 -69.95 -23.65
CA LEU A 352 -11.47 -71.21 -24.36
C LEU A 352 -12.84 -71.90 -24.31
N SER A 353 -13.43 -72.07 -25.49
CA SER A 353 -14.51 -73.03 -25.77
C SER A 353 -13.97 -74.43 -25.87
#